data_AF-A0AA35S1U5-F1
#
_entry.id   AF-A0AA35S1U5-F1
#
_cell.length_a   1.000
_cell.length_b   1.000
_cell.length_c   1.000
_cell.angle_alpha   90.00
_cell.angle_beta   90.00
_cell.angle_gamma   90.00
#
_symmetry.space_group_name_H-M   'P 1'
#
loop_
_entity.id
_entity.type
_entity.pdbx_description
1 polymer ?
#
loop_
_entity_poly.entity_id
_entity_poly.type
_entity_poly.pdbx_seq_one_letter_code
_entity_poly.pdbx_strand_id
1 'polypeptide(L)'
;MDGGERLQESPRKDAKSPVPSSRSHSRANSEAFATPSPPPHTPHSHTPQSSQGSHLLPSSPLTPVELTPTRSTVTVPPNSPRIGDRFPRSTVPSGHESFFSRAPHKFEDLVLSDGEGIPTPDFLSACRAVVPFFDALSSTAFAPVKADINGNIEKLSKRYQSNPEKFSTLQSMIVHELETNTHEARNSATDALLWLKRAMEFVQDFMAEVAGGEHSLDIAAGKAYTQCLRRYHNWIVRGMFSMAVRAVPYHKDFLVLLGSDGTADGNAAVTVHMADFARSLGEINSIINLFYQSHELDIPPVI
;
A
#
# COMPACT_ATOMS: atom_id res chain seq x y z
N MET A 1 53.28 47.39 -44.35
CA MET A 1 52.08 46.54 -44.39
C MET A 1 51.52 46.57 -42.99
N ASP A 2 50.56 47.46 -42.75
CA ASP A 2 49.88 47.59 -41.47
C ASP A 2 48.41 47.89 -41.80
N GLY A 3 47.49 47.11 -41.25
CA GLY A 3 46.11 47.06 -41.70
C GLY A 3 45.15 46.52 -40.66
N GLY A 4 43.94 47.09 -40.67
CA GLY A 4 42.75 46.67 -39.92
C GLY A 4 42.63 47.36 -38.56
N GLU A 5 41.52 47.95 -38.13
CA GLU A 5 40.12 47.74 -38.48
C GLU A 5 39.30 49.03 -38.27
N ARG A 6 38.24 49.20 -39.06
CA ARG A 6 37.23 50.26 -38.94
C ARG A 6 35.87 49.60 -38.72
N LEU A 7 35.21 49.98 -37.62
CA LEU A 7 33.80 49.67 -37.32
C LEU A 7 32.83 50.25 -38.37
N GLN A 8 31.75 49.53 -38.65
CA GLN A 8 30.51 50.10 -39.20
C GLN A 8 29.27 49.32 -38.72
N GLU A 9 28.30 50.06 -38.18
CA GLU A 9 26.95 49.63 -37.83
C GLU A 9 25.99 49.63 -39.05
N SER A 10 25.14 48.59 -39.09
CA SER A 10 23.68 48.49 -39.45
C SER A 10 23.05 49.34 -40.58
N PRO A 11 22.05 48.82 -41.35
CA PRO A 11 20.66 48.74 -40.82
C PRO A 11 19.66 47.70 -41.40
N ARG A 12 18.57 47.53 -40.63
CA ARG A 12 17.22 46.88 -40.78
C ARG A 12 16.68 46.43 -42.15
N LYS A 13 15.83 45.38 -42.13
CA LYS A 13 14.46 45.32 -42.72
C LYS A 13 13.62 44.07 -42.33
N ASP A 14 12.46 44.32 -41.73
CA ASP A 14 11.09 43.78 -41.89
C ASP A 14 10.75 42.28 -42.15
N ALA A 15 9.81 41.80 -41.29
CA ALA A 15 8.52 41.16 -41.61
C ALA A 15 8.29 39.64 -41.45
N LYS A 16 7.16 39.37 -40.75
CA LYS A 16 6.15 38.29 -40.84
C LYS A 16 6.39 36.93 -40.15
N SER A 17 5.56 36.70 -39.11
CA SER A 17 5.10 35.37 -38.66
C SER A 17 4.32 34.63 -39.77
N PRO A 18 4.30 33.29 -39.70
CA PRO A 18 3.03 32.66 -39.31
C PRO A 18 3.18 31.48 -38.33
N VAL A 19 2.12 31.31 -37.55
CA VAL A 19 1.83 30.17 -36.66
C VAL A 19 1.61 28.89 -37.47
N PRO A 20 2.08 27.72 -37.02
CA PRO A 20 1.45 26.45 -37.33
C PRO A 20 0.68 25.92 -36.12
N SER A 21 -0.63 25.82 -36.32
CA SER A 21 -1.53 24.93 -35.60
C SER A 21 -1.05 23.49 -35.76
N SER A 22 -0.92 22.75 -34.66
CA SER A 22 -0.79 21.30 -34.70
C SER A 22 -1.72 20.70 -33.66
N ARG A 23 -2.85 20.25 -34.19
CA ARG A 23 -3.89 19.47 -33.53
C ARG A 23 -3.37 18.03 -33.40
N SER A 24 -2.76 17.70 -32.27
CA SER A 24 -2.37 16.32 -31.97
C SER A 24 -3.50 15.63 -31.22
N HIS A 25 -4.35 14.91 -31.95
CA HIS A 25 -5.15 13.84 -31.37
C HIS A 25 -4.21 12.73 -30.87
N SER A 26 -3.83 12.77 -29.59
CA SER A 26 -3.33 11.58 -28.90
C SER A 26 -4.47 10.97 -28.10
N ARG A 27 -5.09 9.97 -28.72
CA ARG A 27 -5.93 8.98 -28.06
C ARG A 27 -5.01 8.20 -27.12
N ALA A 28 -4.92 8.63 -25.87
CA ALA A 28 -4.24 7.89 -24.83
C ALA A 28 -4.99 6.56 -24.64
N ASN A 29 -4.38 5.48 -25.14
CA ASN A 29 -4.76 4.13 -24.78
C ASN A 29 -4.46 3.96 -23.28
N SER A 30 -5.50 4.08 -22.46
CA SER A 30 -5.47 3.64 -21.07
C SER A 30 -5.56 2.11 -21.04
N GLU A 31 -4.49 1.42 -21.44
CA GLU A 31 -4.28 0.04 -21.02
C GLU A 31 -3.73 0.09 -19.59
N ALA A 32 -4.66 0.02 -18.63
CA ALA A 32 -4.35 -0.21 -17.24
C ALA A 32 -3.43 -1.43 -17.12
N PHE A 33 -2.34 -1.27 -16.36
CA PHE A 33 -1.43 -2.33 -15.95
C PHE A 33 -2.24 -3.48 -15.33
N ALA A 34 -2.59 -4.45 -16.17
CA ALA A 34 -3.15 -5.71 -15.73
C ALA A 34 -2.01 -6.54 -15.17
N THR A 35 -2.11 -6.88 -13.89
CA THR A 35 -1.45 -8.05 -13.32
C THR A 35 -1.67 -9.24 -14.27
N PRO A 36 -0.64 -10.06 -14.58
CA PRO A 36 -0.86 -11.24 -15.40
C PRO A 36 -1.86 -12.16 -14.70
N SER A 37 -2.96 -12.51 -15.38
CA SER A 37 -3.93 -13.49 -14.92
C SER A 37 -3.25 -14.87 -14.78
N PRO A 38 -3.58 -15.68 -13.75
CA PRO A 38 -3.18 -17.08 -13.72
C PRO A 38 -3.91 -17.89 -14.81
N PRO A 39 -3.32 -19.00 -15.29
CA PRO A 39 -3.96 -19.86 -16.28
C PRO A 39 -5.24 -20.49 -15.70
N PRO A 40 -6.28 -20.75 -16.53
CA PRO A 40 -7.52 -21.35 -16.05
C PRO A 40 -7.27 -22.76 -15.52
N HIS A 41 -7.79 -23.04 -14.32
CA HIS A 41 -7.93 -24.40 -13.83
C HIS A 41 -8.88 -25.16 -14.76
N THR A 42 -8.41 -26.27 -15.31
CA THR A 42 -9.23 -27.23 -16.04
C THR A 42 -10.18 -27.92 -15.06
N PRO A 43 -11.51 -27.87 -15.26
CA PRO A 43 -12.40 -28.67 -14.44
C PRO A 43 -12.27 -30.13 -14.88
N HIS A 44 -11.83 -30.99 -13.97
CA HIS A 44 -11.94 -32.43 -14.13
C HIS A 44 -13.42 -32.81 -14.19
N SER A 45 -13.84 -33.28 -15.37
CA SER A 45 -15.15 -33.86 -15.62
C SER A 45 -15.34 -35.12 -14.79
N HIS A 46 -16.19 -35.06 -13.76
CA HIS A 46 -16.79 -36.25 -13.17
C HIS A 46 -18.28 -36.30 -13.54
N THR A 47 -18.61 -37.24 -14.42
CA THR A 47 -19.96 -37.63 -14.81
C THR A 47 -20.69 -38.26 -13.63
N PRO A 48 -21.99 -37.97 -13.39
CA PRO A 48 -22.74 -38.57 -12.29
C PRO A 48 -23.33 -39.93 -12.69
N GLN A 49 -23.20 -40.91 -11.81
CA GLN A 49 -23.93 -42.18 -11.89
C GLN A 49 -25.19 -42.09 -11.02
N SER A 50 -26.32 -42.47 -11.60
CA SER A 50 -27.63 -42.55 -10.97
C SER A 50 -27.72 -43.74 -10.01
N SER A 51 -28.38 -43.56 -8.88
CA SER A 51 -29.18 -44.62 -8.26
C SER A 51 -30.31 -44.01 -7.42
N GLN A 52 -31.49 -44.59 -7.60
CA GLN A 52 -32.75 -44.21 -6.98
C GLN A 52 -32.79 -44.66 -5.51
N GLY A 53 -33.50 -43.90 -4.68
CA GLY A 53 -33.80 -44.28 -3.30
C GLY A 53 -34.84 -43.35 -2.69
N SER A 54 -36.10 -43.64 -2.94
CA SER A 54 -37.28 -42.96 -2.40
C SER A 54 -37.42 -43.22 -0.90
N HIS A 55 -37.49 -42.17 -0.07
CA HIS A 55 -38.20 -42.23 1.21
C HIS A 55 -38.71 -40.83 1.61
N LEU A 56 -40.04 -40.74 1.70
CA LEU A 56 -40.81 -39.56 2.08
C LEU A 56 -40.73 -39.33 3.60
N LEU A 57 -40.50 -38.09 4.03
CA LEU A 57 -40.74 -37.61 5.39
C LEU A 57 -41.59 -36.32 5.34
N PRO A 58 -42.47 -36.07 6.31
CA PRO A 58 -43.52 -35.07 6.21
C PRO A 58 -43.04 -33.64 6.53
N SER A 59 -43.52 -32.70 5.72
CA SER A 59 -43.31 -31.26 5.82
C SER A 59 -43.98 -30.67 7.07
N SER A 60 -43.21 -29.95 7.88
CA SER A 60 -43.75 -29.01 8.88
C SER A 60 -43.55 -27.56 8.37
N PRO A 61 -44.51 -26.64 8.58
CA PRO A 61 -44.44 -25.30 8.01
C PRO A 61 -43.37 -24.45 8.73
N LEU A 62 -42.46 -23.88 7.96
CA LEU A 62 -41.52 -22.86 8.43
C LEU A 62 -42.27 -21.53 8.59
N THR A 63 -42.36 -21.04 9.82
CA THR A 63 -42.74 -19.66 10.13
C THR A 63 -41.69 -18.69 9.57
N PRO A 64 -42.07 -17.55 8.98
CA PRO A 64 -41.11 -16.56 8.52
C PRO A 64 -40.35 -15.99 9.71
N VAL A 65 -39.04 -16.19 9.75
CA VAL A 65 -38.16 -15.46 10.66
C VAL A 65 -38.04 -14.05 10.12
N GLU A 66 -38.63 -13.09 10.83
CA GLU A 66 -38.46 -11.67 10.58
C GLU A 66 -37.01 -11.30 10.84
N LEU A 67 -36.24 -11.12 9.77
CA LEU A 67 -34.87 -10.60 9.82
C LEU A 67 -34.94 -9.11 10.18
N THR A 68 -34.98 -8.80 11.47
CA THR A 68 -34.69 -7.45 11.93
C THR A 68 -33.22 -7.14 11.60
N PRO A 69 -32.92 -6.06 10.87
CA PRO A 69 -31.54 -5.65 10.63
C PRO A 69 -30.94 -5.15 11.95
N THR A 70 -30.13 -5.97 12.61
CA THR A 70 -29.26 -5.51 13.69
C THR A 70 -28.24 -4.55 13.10
N ARG A 71 -28.52 -3.26 13.26
CA ARG A 71 -27.59 -2.14 13.04
C ARG A 71 -26.31 -2.42 13.81
N SER A 72 -25.31 -2.95 13.14
CA SER A 72 -23.97 -3.13 13.68
C SER A 72 -23.26 -1.80 13.57
N THR A 73 -23.63 -0.85 14.44
CA THR A 73 -22.84 0.35 14.65
C THR A 73 -21.51 -0.10 15.24
N VAL A 74 -20.45 0.00 14.43
CA VAL A 74 -19.07 -0.16 14.90
C VAL A 74 -18.88 0.76 16.10
N THR A 75 -18.75 0.16 17.27
CA THR A 75 -18.52 0.89 18.50
C THR A 75 -17.02 0.78 18.77
N VAL A 76 -16.35 1.93 18.81
CA VAL A 76 -15.02 1.98 19.41
C VAL A 76 -15.26 1.94 20.92
N PRO A 77 -14.71 0.96 21.67
CA PRO A 77 -14.88 0.94 23.11
C PRO A 77 -14.42 2.28 23.71
N PRO A 78 -15.17 2.86 24.66
CA PRO A 78 -14.77 4.11 25.29
C PRO A 78 -13.39 3.92 25.95
N ASN A 79 -12.45 4.83 25.63
CA ASN A 79 -11.04 4.80 26.03
C ASN A 79 -10.16 3.70 25.39
N SER A 80 -10.52 3.21 24.20
CA SER A 80 -9.64 2.31 23.45
C SER A 80 -8.28 2.99 23.19
N PRO A 81 -7.16 2.35 23.58
CA PRO A 81 -5.84 2.91 23.35
C PRO A 81 -5.54 2.94 21.85
N ARG A 82 -4.80 3.95 21.41
CA ARG A 82 -4.26 3.95 20.05
C ARG A 82 -3.19 2.87 19.92
N ILE A 83 -2.91 2.47 18.68
CA ILE A 83 -1.84 1.50 18.40
C ILE A 83 -0.50 1.96 18.99
N GLY A 84 -0.16 3.25 18.87
CA GLY A 84 1.08 3.80 19.44
C GLY A 84 1.17 3.69 20.96
N ASP A 85 0.03 3.70 21.67
CA ASP A 85 -0.02 3.61 23.13
C ASP A 85 0.28 2.19 23.66
N ARG A 86 0.26 1.16 22.79
CA ARG A 86 0.63 -0.23 23.14
C ARG A 86 2.13 -0.43 23.35
N PHE A 87 2.93 0.55 22.97
CA PHE A 87 4.39 0.45 22.99
C PHE A 87 5.01 1.47 23.94
N PRO A 88 6.16 1.16 24.57
CA PRO A 88 6.91 2.14 25.32
C PRO A 88 7.28 3.30 24.39
N ARG A 89 6.94 4.54 24.78
CA ARG A 89 7.43 5.72 24.07
C ARG A 89 8.94 5.76 24.18
N SER A 90 9.63 5.78 23.05
CA SER A 90 11.07 6.02 23.01
C SER A 90 11.35 7.40 23.59
N THR A 91 12.30 7.48 24.52
CA THR A 91 12.76 8.73 25.10
C THR A 91 13.67 9.43 24.10
N VAL A 92 13.12 10.37 23.32
CA VAL A 92 13.94 11.27 22.50
C VAL A 92 14.01 12.62 23.18
N PRO A 93 15.20 13.23 23.31
CA PRO A 93 15.27 14.65 23.54
C PRO A 93 14.79 15.36 22.26
N SER A 94 13.80 16.25 22.39
CA SER A 94 13.47 17.34 21.45
C SER A 94 12.30 17.19 20.47
N GLY A 95 11.59 18.31 20.28
CA GLY A 95 10.48 18.50 19.35
C GLY A 95 10.91 18.72 17.90
N HIS A 96 11.87 17.94 17.40
CA HIS A 96 12.23 17.95 15.98
C HIS A 96 11.12 17.31 15.13
N GLU A 97 10.75 17.96 14.04
CA GLU A 97 9.79 17.39 13.11
C GLU A 97 10.48 16.51 12.05
N SER A 98 9.96 15.30 11.84
CA SER A 98 10.36 14.40 10.76
C SER A 98 9.22 14.16 9.76
N PHE A 99 9.52 13.44 8.68
CA PHE A 99 8.53 12.89 7.75
C PHE A 99 7.38 12.20 8.50
N PHE A 100 7.72 11.36 9.48
CA PHE A 100 6.76 10.61 10.30
C PHE A 100 5.94 11.52 11.21
N SER A 101 6.57 12.53 11.83
CA SER A 101 5.86 13.44 12.72
C SER A 101 4.92 14.39 11.96
N ARG A 102 5.25 14.74 10.71
CA ARG A 102 4.44 15.61 9.83
C ARG A 102 3.32 14.89 9.07
N ALA A 103 3.32 13.56 9.05
CA ALA A 103 2.28 12.78 8.37
C ALA A 103 0.88 13.14 8.93
N PRO A 104 -0.11 13.49 8.09
CA PRO A 104 -1.43 13.90 8.55
C PRO A 104 -2.25 12.73 9.13
N HIS A 105 -1.91 11.50 8.74
CA HIS A 105 -2.52 10.27 9.21
C HIS A 105 -1.41 9.27 9.51
N LYS A 106 -1.51 8.62 10.67
CA LYS A 106 -0.43 7.81 11.26
C LYS A 106 -0.97 6.47 11.72
N PHE A 107 -0.17 5.41 11.59
CA PHE A 107 -0.54 4.10 12.11
C PHE A 107 -0.62 4.12 13.64
N GLU A 108 0.22 4.93 14.26
CA GLU A 108 0.28 5.21 15.69
C GLU A 108 -1.05 5.73 16.24
N ASP A 109 -1.81 6.48 15.42
CA ASP A 109 -3.06 7.13 15.81
C ASP A 109 -4.31 6.27 15.59
N LEU A 110 -4.17 5.12 14.92
CA LEU A 110 -5.31 4.23 14.70
C LEU A 110 -5.85 3.72 16.03
N VAL A 111 -7.17 3.74 16.16
CA VAL A 111 -7.90 3.13 17.27
C VAL A 111 -8.69 1.97 16.70
N LEU A 112 -8.41 0.77 17.17
CA LEU A 112 -9.13 -0.41 16.72
C LEU A 112 -10.57 -0.39 17.23
N SER A 113 -11.48 -0.89 16.40
CA SER A 113 -12.85 -1.17 16.77
C SER A 113 -12.95 -2.43 17.62
N ASP A 114 -14.14 -2.72 18.15
CA ASP A 114 -14.43 -3.99 18.82
C ASP A 114 -13.90 -5.20 18.02
N GLY A 115 -13.28 -6.16 18.73
CA GLY A 115 -12.70 -7.36 18.10
C GLY A 115 -11.47 -7.10 17.22
N GLU A 116 -10.73 -6.02 17.49
CA GLU A 116 -9.54 -5.60 16.73
C GLU A 116 -9.82 -5.23 15.26
N GLY A 117 -11.05 -4.78 14.97
CA GLY A 117 -11.43 -4.28 13.65
C GLY A 117 -10.64 -3.04 13.27
N ILE A 118 -9.93 -3.07 12.13
CA ILE A 118 -9.12 -1.94 11.66
C ILE A 118 -10.03 -0.97 10.90
N PRO A 119 -10.21 0.28 11.33
CA PRO A 119 -11.04 1.24 10.61
C PRO A 119 -10.50 1.49 9.20
N THR A 120 -11.31 1.14 8.20
CA THR A 120 -10.95 1.25 6.78
C THR A 120 -10.45 2.65 6.38
N PRO A 121 -11.17 3.76 6.68
CA PRO A 121 -10.72 5.09 6.23
C PRO A 121 -9.38 5.51 6.84
N ASP A 122 -9.15 5.19 8.11
CA ASP A 122 -7.94 5.58 8.84
C ASP A 122 -6.73 4.81 8.33
N PHE A 123 -6.87 3.49 8.14
CA PHE A 123 -5.81 2.66 7.55
C PHE A 123 -5.43 3.11 6.15
N LEU A 124 -6.42 3.35 5.28
CA LEU A 124 -6.15 3.80 3.91
C LEU A 124 -5.51 5.20 3.88
N SER A 125 -5.87 6.07 4.82
CA SER A 125 -5.27 7.41 4.92
C SER A 125 -3.82 7.34 5.43
N ALA A 126 -3.54 6.49 6.41
CA ALA A 126 -2.17 6.20 6.85
C ALA A 126 -1.32 5.61 5.71
N CYS A 127 -1.84 4.63 4.96
CA CYS A 127 -1.14 4.07 3.79
C CYS A 127 -0.82 5.14 2.73
N ARG A 128 -1.73 6.09 2.47
CA ARG A 128 -1.47 7.22 1.55
C ARG A 128 -0.35 8.11 2.06
N ALA A 129 -0.29 8.36 3.36
CA ALA A 129 0.75 9.17 3.97
C ALA A 129 2.16 8.55 3.85
N VAL A 130 2.25 7.23 3.64
CA VAL A 130 3.50 6.53 3.35
C VAL A 130 4.00 6.78 1.93
N VAL A 131 3.13 6.98 0.93
CA VAL A 131 3.54 7.04 -0.49
C VAL A 131 4.70 8.03 -0.78
N PRO A 132 4.73 9.25 -0.22
CA PRO A 132 5.84 10.19 -0.46
C PRO A 132 7.19 9.71 0.10
N PHE A 133 7.22 8.72 1.00
CA PHE A 133 8.45 8.07 1.46
C PHE A 133 9.31 7.54 0.29
N PHE A 134 8.67 6.98 -0.73
CA PHE A 134 9.36 6.43 -1.89
C PHE A 134 10.03 7.51 -2.74
N ASP A 135 9.63 8.78 -2.62
CA ASP A 135 10.33 9.89 -3.24
C ASP A 135 11.67 10.17 -2.57
N ALA A 136 11.78 9.93 -1.26
CA ALA A 136 13.04 10.01 -0.52
C ALA A 136 14.01 8.87 -0.88
N LEU A 137 13.50 7.72 -1.34
CA LEU A 137 14.33 6.61 -1.83
C LEU A 137 14.76 6.81 -3.28
N SER A 138 13.83 7.10 -4.19
CA SER A 138 14.10 7.55 -5.57
C SER A 138 12.76 7.63 -6.30
N SER A 139 12.25 8.84 -6.49
CA SER A 139 10.91 9.06 -7.06
C SER A 139 10.66 8.32 -8.38
N THR A 140 11.68 8.28 -9.27
CA THR A 140 11.60 7.62 -10.57
C THR A 140 11.73 6.10 -10.43
N ALA A 141 12.70 5.62 -9.65
CA ALA A 141 12.97 4.19 -9.57
C ALA A 141 11.87 3.43 -8.83
N PHE A 142 11.19 4.09 -7.88
CA PHE A 142 10.06 3.53 -7.13
C PHE A 142 8.69 3.94 -7.69
N ALA A 143 8.61 4.59 -8.87
CA ALA A 143 7.33 4.94 -9.50
C ALA A 143 6.38 3.74 -9.69
N PRO A 144 6.84 2.55 -10.12
CA PRO A 144 5.96 1.38 -10.22
C PRO A 144 5.40 0.92 -8.87
N VAL A 145 6.20 1.01 -7.81
CA VAL A 145 5.80 0.65 -6.44
C VAL A 145 4.73 1.61 -5.93
N LYS A 146 4.94 2.92 -6.12
CA LYS A 146 3.93 3.94 -5.79
C LYS A 146 2.61 3.72 -6.54
N ALA A 147 2.68 3.36 -7.82
CA ALA A 147 1.49 3.08 -8.63
C ALA A 147 0.71 1.86 -8.12
N ASP A 148 1.40 0.78 -7.74
CA ASP A 148 0.80 -0.42 -7.18
C ASP A 148 0.08 -0.12 -5.84
N ILE A 149 0.77 0.55 -4.91
CA ILE A 149 0.20 0.95 -3.61
C ILE A 149 -1.05 1.81 -3.81
N ASN A 150 -0.97 2.87 -4.62
CA ASN A 150 -2.12 3.75 -4.88
C ASN A 150 -3.27 3.01 -5.56
N GLY A 151 -2.97 2.10 -6.50
CA GLY A 151 -3.98 1.29 -7.16
C GLY A 151 -4.75 0.40 -6.19
N ASN A 152 -4.07 -0.21 -5.23
CA ASN A 152 -4.70 -1.05 -4.20
C ASN A 152 -5.50 -0.21 -3.19
N ILE A 153 -4.97 0.94 -2.77
CA ILE A 153 -5.71 1.91 -1.94
C ILE A 153 -7.02 2.35 -2.64
N GLU A 154 -6.97 2.61 -3.94
CA GLU A 154 -8.13 3.05 -4.70
C GLU A 154 -9.21 1.97 -4.82
N LYS A 155 -8.82 0.70 -5.04
CA LYS A 155 -9.75 -0.44 -5.05
C LYS A 155 -10.47 -0.57 -3.70
N LEU A 156 -9.73 -0.52 -2.59
CA LEU A 156 -10.31 -0.59 -1.24
C LEU A 156 -11.20 0.62 -0.92
N SER A 157 -10.79 1.81 -1.36
CA SER A 157 -11.58 3.03 -1.19
C SER A 157 -12.91 2.96 -1.94
N LYS A 158 -12.90 2.47 -3.19
CA LYS A 158 -14.12 2.24 -3.96
C LYS A 158 -15.04 1.22 -3.29
N ARG A 159 -14.47 0.13 -2.77
CA ARG A 159 -15.25 -0.86 -2.04
C ARG A 159 -15.89 -0.26 -0.79
N TYR A 160 -15.12 0.47 0.01
CA TYR A 160 -15.62 1.20 1.18
C TYR A 160 -16.78 2.14 0.83
N GLN A 161 -16.60 2.98 -0.20
CA GLN A 161 -17.62 3.95 -0.63
C GLN A 161 -18.93 3.30 -1.10
N SER A 162 -18.90 2.04 -1.56
CA SER A 162 -20.12 1.35 -1.98
C SER A 162 -21.07 1.04 -0.82
N ASN A 163 -20.55 0.89 0.41
CA ASN A 163 -21.35 0.79 1.64
C ASN A 163 -20.48 1.08 2.88
N PRO A 164 -20.31 2.35 3.28
CA PRO A 164 -19.42 2.73 4.38
C PRO A 164 -19.77 2.12 5.74
N GLU A 165 -21.06 1.88 6.00
CA GLU A 165 -21.50 1.24 7.26
C GLU A 165 -21.04 -0.22 7.30
N LYS A 166 -21.27 -0.96 6.21
CA LYS A 166 -20.90 -2.38 6.10
C LYS A 166 -19.39 -2.62 6.04
N PHE A 167 -18.66 -1.71 5.40
CA PHE A 167 -17.21 -1.83 5.15
C PHE A 167 -16.37 -0.90 6.02
N SER A 168 -16.92 -0.53 7.17
CA SER A 168 -16.32 0.32 8.19
C SER A 168 -14.97 -0.22 8.70
N THR A 169 -14.77 -1.54 8.70
CA THR A 169 -13.48 -2.18 8.98
C THR A 169 -12.95 -2.96 7.79
N LEU A 170 -11.63 -3.13 7.72
CA LEU A 170 -11.01 -3.98 6.70
C LEU A 170 -11.54 -5.41 6.78
N GLN A 171 -11.64 -5.97 7.98
CA GLN A 171 -12.11 -7.33 8.20
C GLN A 171 -13.55 -7.50 7.73
N SER A 172 -14.47 -6.59 8.07
CA SER A 172 -15.87 -6.69 7.61
C SER A 172 -16.00 -6.59 6.09
N MET A 173 -15.10 -5.84 5.43
CA MET A 173 -15.01 -5.81 3.97
C MET A 173 -14.63 -7.16 3.38
N ILE A 174 -13.64 -7.85 3.95
CA ILE A 174 -13.18 -9.15 3.44
C ILE A 174 -14.15 -10.28 3.79
N VAL A 175 -14.67 -10.31 5.02
CA VAL A 175 -15.70 -11.28 5.44
C VAL A 175 -16.89 -11.22 4.48
N HIS A 176 -17.32 -10.04 4.08
CA HIS A 176 -18.41 -9.92 3.10
C HIS A 176 -18.06 -10.52 1.74
N GLU A 177 -16.83 -10.34 1.23
CA GLU A 177 -16.43 -10.95 -0.04
C GLU A 177 -16.30 -12.48 0.04
N LEU A 178 -15.95 -13.01 1.21
CA LEU A 178 -15.98 -14.45 1.50
C LEU A 178 -17.43 -14.97 1.46
N GLU A 179 -18.33 -14.34 2.21
CA GLU A 179 -19.76 -14.70 2.28
C GLU A 179 -20.44 -14.66 0.90
N THR A 180 -20.06 -13.72 0.04
CA THR A 180 -20.61 -13.60 -1.32
C THR A 180 -19.82 -14.36 -2.38
N ASN A 181 -18.78 -15.11 -2.02
CA ASN A 181 -17.89 -15.81 -2.94
C ASN A 181 -17.31 -14.91 -4.04
N THR A 182 -16.93 -13.68 -3.68
CA THR A 182 -16.32 -12.70 -4.60
C THR A 182 -14.87 -12.35 -4.21
N HIS A 183 -14.29 -13.03 -3.24
CA HIS A 183 -12.92 -12.76 -2.77
C HIS A 183 -11.84 -13.05 -3.83
N GLU A 184 -12.08 -14.00 -4.73
CA GLU A 184 -11.21 -14.28 -5.89
C GLU A 184 -11.59 -13.49 -7.15
N ALA A 185 -12.61 -12.62 -7.07
CA ALA A 185 -13.04 -11.84 -8.21
C ALA A 185 -11.92 -10.88 -8.65
N ARG A 186 -11.83 -10.64 -9.96
CA ARG A 186 -10.87 -9.66 -10.48
C ARG A 186 -11.10 -8.30 -9.81
N ASN A 187 -10.04 -7.76 -9.20
CA ASN A 187 -10.07 -6.51 -8.42
C ASN A 187 -10.87 -6.59 -7.10
N SER A 188 -10.96 -7.77 -6.49
CA SER A 188 -11.52 -7.93 -5.15
C SER A 188 -10.79 -7.04 -4.14
N ALA A 189 -11.51 -6.63 -3.09
CA ALA A 189 -10.88 -5.97 -1.95
C ALA A 189 -9.92 -6.92 -1.23
N THR A 190 -10.23 -8.22 -1.21
CA THR A 190 -9.38 -9.27 -0.64
C THR A 190 -8.00 -9.30 -1.26
N ASP A 191 -7.91 -9.29 -2.61
CA ASP A 191 -6.63 -9.22 -3.31
C ASP A 191 -5.95 -7.86 -3.12
N ALA A 192 -6.72 -6.77 -3.19
CA ALA A 192 -6.17 -5.43 -3.05
C ALA A 192 -5.51 -5.22 -1.67
N LEU A 193 -6.17 -5.67 -0.60
CA LEU A 193 -5.62 -5.59 0.75
C LEU A 193 -4.43 -6.56 0.94
N LEU A 194 -4.44 -7.72 0.29
CA LEU A 194 -3.31 -8.66 0.33
C LEU A 194 -2.04 -8.04 -0.27
N TRP A 195 -2.14 -7.40 -1.43
CA TRP A 195 -0.98 -6.74 -2.04
C TRP A 195 -0.57 -5.48 -1.29
N LEU A 196 -1.54 -4.71 -0.78
CA LEU A 196 -1.26 -3.53 0.04
C LEU A 196 -0.55 -3.90 1.35
N LYS A 197 -1.00 -4.94 2.08
CA LYS A 197 -0.32 -5.38 3.32
C LYS A 197 1.12 -5.80 3.03
N ARG A 198 1.38 -6.51 1.92
CA ARG A 198 2.74 -6.96 1.56
C ARG A 198 3.66 -5.79 1.23
N ALA A 199 3.13 -4.74 0.61
CA ALA A 199 3.88 -3.49 0.40
C ALA A 199 4.16 -2.79 1.74
N MET A 200 3.20 -2.78 2.67
CA MET A 200 3.40 -2.20 4.00
C MET A 200 4.36 -3.02 4.88
N GLU A 201 4.38 -4.35 4.77
CA GLU A 201 5.38 -5.23 5.39
C GLU A 201 6.79 -4.87 4.90
N PHE A 202 6.96 -4.63 3.59
CA PHE A 202 8.24 -4.15 3.08
C PHE A 202 8.67 -2.82 3.70
N VAL A 203 7.76 -1.85 3.80
CA VAL A 203 8.06 -0.54 4.39
C VAL A 203 8.44 -0.70 5.87
N GLN A 204 7.66 -1.49 6.62
CA GLN A 204 7.92 -1.82 8.01
C GLN A 204 9.33 -2.42 8.18
N ASP A 205 9.63 -3.51 7.46
CA ASP A 205 10.89 -4.25 7.62
C ASP A 205 12.08 -3.37 7.21
N PHE A 206 11.94 -2.61 6.12
CA PHE A 206 12.97 -1.66 5.69
C PHE A 206 13.26 -0.62 6.77
N MET A 207 12.22 0.01 7.32
CA MET A 207 12.38 1.03 8.36
C MET A 207 12.93 0.43 9.66
N ALA A 208 12.54 -0.79 10.01
CA ALA A 208 13.07 -1.50 11.17
C ALA A 208 14.58 -1.80 11.01
N GLU A 209 15.03 -2.25 9.84
CA GLU A 209 16.46 -2.47 9.56
C GLU A 209 17.27 -1.17 9.69
N VAL A 210 16.80 -0.08 9.06
CA VAL A 210 17.50 1.22 9.11
C VAL A 210 17.51 1.77 10.54
N ALA A 211 16.38 1.75 11.24
CA ALA A 211 16.31 2.19 12.62
C ALA A 211 17.12 1.31 13.58
N GLY A 212 17.33 0.03 13.23
CA GLY A 212 18.19 -0.91 13.93
C GLY A 212 19.70 -0.71 13.68
N GLY A 213 20.10 0.27 12.87
CA GLY A 213 21.49 0.63 12.62
C GLY A 213 22.07 0.16 11.29
N GLU A 214 21.24 -0.36 10.36
CA GLU A 214 21.69 -0.64 9.00
C GLU A 214 21.87 0.67 8.20
N HIS A 215 23.12 1.00 7.88
CA HIS A 215 23.45 2.21 7.13
C HIS A 215 23.50 2.01 5.62
N SER A 216 23.48 0.76 5.14
CA SER A 216 23.41 0.47 3.70
C SER A 216 21.95 0.26 3.30
N LEU A 217 21.31 1.28 2.72
CA LEU A 217 19.88 1.23 2.39
C LEU A 217 19.54 0.13 1.38
N ASP A 218 20.49 -0.21 0.51
CA ASP A 218 20.37 -1.33 -0.42
C ASP A 218 20.35 -2.69 0.30
N ILE A 219 21.17 -2.86 1.35
CA ILE A 219 21.15 -4.04 2.20
C ILE A 219 19.84 -4.11 2.99
N ALA A 220 19.41 -3.01 3.62
CA ALA A 220 18.13 -2.93 4.32
C ALA A 220 16.96 -3.31 3.40
N ALA A 221 16.90 -2.72 2.20
CA ALA A 221 15.86 -3.02 1.21
C ALA A 221 15.93 -4.46 0.72
N GLY A 222 17.13 -4.99 0.49
CA GLY A 222 17.34 -6.39 0.08
C GLY A 222 16.85 -7.39 1.12
N LYS A 223 17.12 -7.14 2.42
CA LYS A 223 16.64 -7.96 3.54
C LYS A 223 15.11 -7.92 3.63
N ALA A 224 14.53 -6.71 3.70
CA ALA A 224 13.08 -6.51 3.77
C ALA A 224 12.37 -7.20 2.60
N TYR A 225 12.82 -6.98 1.37
CA TYR A 225 12.22 -7.58 0.18
C TYR A 225 12.26 -9.10 0.18
N THR A 226 13.37 -9.68 0.66
CA THR A 226 13.53 -11.14 0.71
C THR A 226 12.54 -11.76 1.68
N GLN A 227 12.25 -11.10 2.81
CA GLN A 227 11.35 -11.60 3.84
C GLN A 227 9.88 -11.55 3.39
N CYS A 228 9.42 -10.41 2.87
CA CYS A 228 7.99 -10.16 2.61
C CYS A 228 7.53 -10.33 1.15
N LEU A 229 8.31 -9.89 0.15
CA LEU A 229 7.80 -9.72 -1.23
C LEU A 229 8.39 -10.69 -2.26
N ARG A 230 9.66 -11.09 -2.11
CA ARG A 230 10.42 -11.79 -3.14
C ARG A 230 9.74 -13.06 -3.65
N ARG A 231 9.11 -13.81 -2.76
CA ARG A 231 8.42 -15.07 -3.08
C ARG A 231 7.19 -14.89 -3.99
N TYR A 232 6.57 -13.71 -3.95
CA TYR A 232 5.36 -13.39 -4.72
C TYR A 232 5.66 -12.72 -6.06
N HIS A 233 6.90 -12.28 -6.27
CA HIS A 233 7.32 -11.62 -7.50
C HIS A 233 7.93 -12.59 -8.50
N ASN A 234 7.53 -12.48 -9.76
CA ASN A 234 8.18 -13.18 -10.86
C ASN A 234 9.58 -12.59 -11.15
N TRP A 235 10.35 -13.26 -12.02
CA TRP A 235 11.74 -12.86 -12.33
C TRP A 235 11.85 -11.44 -12.89
N ILE A 236 10.84 -10.96 -13.62
CA ILE A 236 10.80 -9.60 -14.18
C ILE A 236 10.70 -8.57 -13.05
N VAL A 237 9.73 -8.76 -12.14
CA VAL A 237 9.53 -7.85 -11.00
C VAL A 237 10.72 -7.89 -10.04
N ARG A 238 11.33 -9.07 -9.84
CA ARG A 238 12.61 -9.20 -9.09
C ARG A 238 13.74 -8.40 -9.74
N GLY A 239 13.84 -8.41 -11.06
CA GLY A 239 14.80 -7.61 -11.82
C GLY A 239 14.58 -6.11 -11.67
N MET A 240 13.34 -5.65 -11.78
CA MET A 240 12.98 -4.24 -11.56
C MET A 240 13.32 -3.78 -10.13
N PHE A 241 13.00 -4.58 -9.12
CA PHE A 241 13.37 -4.29 -7.74
C PHE A 241 14.89 -4.14 -7.58
N SER A 242 15.66 -5.07 -8.15
CA SER A 242 17.12 -5.02 -8.12
C SER A 242 17.70 -3.75 -8.77
N MET A 243 17.03 -3.20 -9.79
CA MET A 243 17.41 -1.93 -10.40
C MET A 243 17.03 -0.75 -9.50
N ALA A 244 15.83 -0.77 -8.91
CA ALA A 244 15.37 0.30 -8.02
C ALA A 244 16.25 0.45 -6.78
N VAL A 245 16.67 -0.68 -6.19
CA VAL A 245 17.56 -0.69 -5.03
C VAL A 245 18.93 -0.06 -5.31
N ARG A 246 19.44 -0.14 -6.55
CA ARG A 246 20.70 0.52 -6.91
C ARG A 246 20.60 2.05 -7.00
N ALA A 247 19.37 2.59 -7.02
CA ALA A 247 19.11 4.01 -7.13
C ALA A 247 18.79 4.66 -5.77
N VAL A 248 18.82 3.91 -4.66
CA VAL A 248 18.60 4.48 -3.32
C VAL A 248 19.75 5.42 -2.92
N PRO A 249 19.48 6.49 -2.17
CA PRO A 249 20.49 7.44 -1.74
C PRO A 249 21.43 6.84 -0.69
N TYR A 250 22.48 7.60 -0.35
CA TYR A 250 23.24 7.32 0.87
C TYR A 250 22.36 7.58 2.12
N HIS A 251 22.59 6.79 3.17
CA HIS A 251 21.83 6.88 4.42
C HIS A 251 21.77 8.28 5.02
N LYS A 252 22.87 9.04 4.99
CA LYS A 252 22.89 10.43 5.49
C LYS A 252 21.89 11.33 4.73
N ASP A 253 21.82 11.18 3.41
CA ASP A 253 20.99 12.01 2.55
C ASP A 253 19.52 11.60 2.73
N PHE A 254 19.29 10.30 2.91
CA PHE A 254 17.99 9.76 3.28
C PHE A 254 17.46 10.30 4.60
N LEU A 255 18.27 10.34 5.67
CA LEU A 255 17.84 10.93 6.94
C LEU A 255 17.48 12.42 6.81
N VAL A 256 18.25 13.18 6.01
CA VAL A 256 17.94 14.58 5.71
C VAL A 256 16.61 14.71 4.96
N LEU A 257 16.38 13.87 3.95
CA LEU A 257 15.09 13.81 3.23
C LEU A 257 13.90 13.47 4.14
N LEU A 258 14.15 12.72 5.21
CA LEU A 258 13.17 12.41 6.25
C LEU A 258 13.05 13.48 7.34
N GLY A 259 13.76 14.61 7.22
CA GLY A 259 13.63 15.76 8.12
C GLY A 259 14.74 15.93 9.15
N SER A 260 15.84 15.21 9.04
CA SER A 260 17.05 15.53 9.82
C SER A 260 17.66 16.84 9.31
N ASP A 261 18.17 17.65 10.24
CA ASP A 261 19.00 18.83 9.94
C ASP A 261 20.49 18.48 9.76
N GLY A 262 20.83 17.19 9.77
CA GLY A 262 22.19 16.68 9.67
C GLY A 262 22.96 16.64 10.99
N THR A 263 22.37 17.13 12.09
CA THR A 263 22.96 17.03 13.43
C THR A 263 22.78 15.62 14.02
N ALA A 264 23.54 15.30 15.06
CA ALA A 264 23.39 14.04 15.79
C ALA A 264 21.98 13.91 16.40
N ASP A 265 21.45 14.99 16.98
CA ASP A 265 20.12 15.02 17.58
C ASP A 265 19.01 14.89 16.52
N GLY A 266 19.14 15.60 15.39
CA GLY A 266 18.22 15.48 14.26
C GLY A 266 18.18 14.07 13.67
N ASN A 267 19.35 13.42 13.52
CA ASN A 267 19.44 12.03 13.08
C ASN A 267 18.78 11.09 14.10
N ALA A 268 19.06 11.25 15.39
CA ALA A 268 18.46 10.43 16.45
C ALA A 268 16.93 10.58 16.50
N ALA A 269 16.40 11.79 16.33
CA ALA A 269 14.96 12.04 16.28
C ALA A 269 14.30 11.34 15.09
N VAL A 270 14.86 11.45 13.89
CA VAL A 270 14.33 10.74 12.70
C VAL A 270 14.37 9.22 12.90
N THR A 271 15.48 8.69 13.42
CA THR A 271 15.64 7.25 13.68
C THR A 271 14.60 6.74 14.67
N VAL A 272 14.32 7.48 15.75
CA VAL A 272 13.30 7.08 16.71
C VAL A 272 11.90 7.15 16.11
N HIS A 273 11.57 8.23 15.42
CA HIS A 273 10.26 8.34 14.76
C HIS A 273 10.06 7.21 13.72
N MET A 274 11.12 6.81 13.02
CA MET A 274 11.11 5.66 12.11
C MET A 274 10.86 4.34 12.85
N ALA A 275 11.51 4.13 14.00
CA ALA A 275 11.31 2.94 14.83
C ALA A 275 9.88 2.84 15.37
N ASP A 276 9.32 3.96 15.82
CA ASP A 276 7.95 4.02 16.36
C ASP A 276 6.93 3.74 15.26
N PHE A 277 7.11 4.36 14.08
CA PHE A 277 6.32 4.07 12.89
C PHE A 277 6.37 2.58 12.52
N ALA A 278 7.58 1.99 12.44
CA ALA A 278 7.75 0.60 12.05
C ALA A 278 7.05 -0.35 13.04
N ARG A 279 7.09 -0.03 14.34
CA ARG A 279 6.45 -0.82 15.38
C ARG A 279 4.92 -0.77 15.28
N SER A 280 4.35 0.43 15.10
CA SER A 280 2.90 0.59 14.94
C SER A 280 2.37 -0.02 13.65
N LEU A 281 3.10 0.11 12.54
CA LEU A 281 2.77 -0.58 11.30
C LEU A 281 2.85 -2.11 11.47
N GLY A 282 3.84 -2.60 12.22
CA GLY A 282 3.99 -4.01 12.55
C GLY A 282 2.82 -4.61 13.32
N GLU A 283 2.23 -3.88 14.25
CA GLU A 283 1.02 -4.32 14.95
C GLU A 283 -0.16 -4.48 13.97
N ILE A 284 -0.39 -3.46 13.14
CA ILE A 284 -1.47 -3.46 12.15
C ILE A 284 -1.27 -4.60 11.13
N ASN A 285 -0.07 -4.78 10.61
CA ASN A 285 0.24 -5.89 9.70
C ASN A 285 0.05 -7.24 10.38
N SER A 286 0.38 -7.38 11.67
CA SER A 286 0.17 -8.61 12.43
C SER A 286 -1.32 -8.97 12.54
N ILE A 287 -2.18 -7.99 12.82
CA ILE A 287 -3.64 -8.16 12.87
C ILE A 287 -4.17 -8.62 11.50
N ILE A 288 -3.75 -7.96 10.43
CA ILE A 288 -4.15 -8.33 9.06
C ILE A 288 -3.64 -9.74 8.72
N ASN A 289 -2.40 -10.08 9.08
CA ASN A 289 -1.81 -11.39 8.83
C ASN A 289 -2.56 -12.52 9.54
N LEU A 290 -2.87 -12.35 10.82
CA LEU A 290 -3.65 -13.32 11.58
C LEU A 290 -5.05 -13.50 10.98
N PHE A 291 -5.68 -12.40 10.55
CA PHE A 291 -6.96 -12.46 9.86
C PHE A 291 -6.87 -13.23 8.52
N TYR A 292 -5.88 -12.95 7.68
CA TYR A 292 -5.71 -13.65 6.40
C TYR A 292 -5.37 -15.13 6.58
N GLN A 293 -4.53 -15.46 7.58
CA GLN A 293 -4.18 -16.84 7.89
C GLN A 293 -5.37 -17.64 8.41
N SER A 294 -6.17 -17.06 9.32
CA SER A 294 -7.36 -17.73 9.86
C SER A 294 -8.45 -18.01 8.82
N HIS A 295 -8.39 -17.35 7.66
CA HIS A 295 -9.31 -17.56 6.53
C HIS A 295 -8.64 -18.19 5.30
N GLU A 296 -7.40 -18.67 5.42
CA GLU A 296 -6.66 -19.33 4.33
C GLU A 296 -6.48 -18.45 3.06
N LEU A 297 -6.35 -17.13 3.23
CA LEU A 297 -6.31 -16.14 2.15
C LEU A 297 -4.88 -15.73 1.71
N ASP A 298 -3.84 -16.12 2.44
CA ASP A 298 -2.43 -15.79 2.12
C ASP A 298 -1.63 -17.05 1.78
N ILE A 299 -2.08 -17.76 0.74
CA ILE A 299 -1.42 -18.96 0.24
C ILE A 299 -0.35 -18.53 -0.78
N PRO A 300 0.94 -18.82 -0.56
CA PRO A 300 1.96 -18.54 -1.55
C PRO A 300 1.71 -19.38 -2.82
N PRO A 301 1.99 -18.81 -4.02
CA PRO A 301 1.85 -19.56 -5.25
C PRO A 301 2.72 -20.82 -5.18
N VAL A 302 2.15 -21.96 -5.60
CA VAL A 302 2.92 -23.20 -5.76
C VAL A 302 3.94 -22.94 -6.88
N ILE A 303 5.22 -22.92 -6.50
CA ILE A 303 6.36 -22.63 -7.39
C ILE A 303 6.75 -23.91 -8.13
#